data_AF-A0AAD0AMK2-F1
#
_entry.id   AF-A0AAD0AMK2-F1
#
_cell.length_a   1.000
_cell.length_b   1.000
_cell.length_c   1.000
_cell.angle_alpha   90.00
_cell.angle_beta   90.00
_cell.angle_gamma   90.00
#
_symmetry.space_group_name_H-M   'P 1'
#
loop_
_entity.id
_entity.type
_entity.pdbx_description
1 polymer ?
#
loop_
_entity_poly.entity_id
_entity_poly.type
_entity_poly.pdbx_seq_one_letter_code
_entity_poly.pdbx_strand_id
1 'polypeptide(L)' 'MFENFRTIYIITNADKTILSAFTSEEEAKKEIDFKYSILPEKFYIQPCCLNIDKSFVEEIKKKF' A
#
# COMPACT_ATOMS: atom_id res chain seq x y z
N MET A 1 2.33 13.80 -22.03
CA MET A 1 1.36 13.72 -20.91
C MET A 1 2.15 13.25 -19.71
N PHE A 2 2.11 13.97 -18.59
CA PHE A 2 2.70 13.47 -17.35
C PHE A 2 1.76 12.39 -16.81
N GLU A 3 2.20 11.16 -16.80
CA GLU A 3 1.49 10.08 -16.13
C GLU A 3 1.62 10.33 -14.61
N ASN A 4 0.50 10.64 -13.94
CA ASN A 4 0.46 10.89 -12.49
C ASN A 4 0.41 9.56 -11.72
N PHE A 5 1.46 8.77 -11.87
CA PHE A 5 1.65 7.55 -11.13
C PHE A 5 2.51 7.81 -9.90
N ARG A 6 2.17 7.16 -8.78
CA ARG A 6 3.03 7.09 -7.61
C ARG A 6 3.26 5.65 -7.21
N THR A 7 4.51 5.31 -6.91
CA THR A 7 4.80 4.03 -6.29
C THR A 7 4.33 4.06 -4.83
N ILE A 8 3.59 3.04 -4.44
CA ILE A 8 3.26 2.72 -3.07
C ILE A 8 3.75 1.32 -2.75
N TYR A 9 3.93 1.00 -1.48
CA TYR A 9 4.34 -0.30 -0.99
C TYR A 9 3.17 -0.93 -0.24
N ILE A 10 2.70 -2.07 -0.73
CA ILE A 10 1.61 -2.82 -0.09
C ILE A 10 2.17 -3.98 0.72
N ILE A 11 1.57 -4.24 1.87
CA ILE A 11 1.82 -5.45 2.66
C ILE A 11 0.76 -6.48 2.28
N THR A 12 1.20 -7.67 1.91
CA THR A 12 0.32 -8.81 1.61
C THR A 12 0.64 -10.03 2.47
N ASN A 13 -0.37 -10.86 2.73
CA ASN A 13 -0.16 -12.19 3.31
C ASN A 13 0.05 -13.25 2.22
N ALA A 14 0.19 -14.52 2.62
CA ALA A 14 0.39 -15.64 1.70
C ALA A 14 -0.72 -15.80 0.64
N ASP A 15 -1.96 -15.40 0.97
CA ASP A 15 -3.11 -15.45 0.06
C ASP A 15 -3.18 -14.22 -0.87
N LYS A 16 -2.17 -13.35 -0.84
CA LYS A 16 -2.11 -12.08 -1.59
C LYS A 16 -3.20 -11.07 -1.19
N THR A 17 -3.77 -11.22 0.00
CA THR A 17 -4.68 -10.21 0.55
C THR A 17 -3.89 -8.96 0.89
N ILE A 18 -4.36 -7.79 0.44
CA ILE A 18 -3.76 -6.49 0.78
C ILE A 18 -4.18 -6.11 2.20
N LEU A 19 -3.21 -6.00 3.10
CA LEU A 19 -3.46 -5.64 4.51
C LEU A 19 -3.28 -4.15 4.77
N SER A 20 -2.29 -3.53 4.12
CA SER A 20 -1.94 -2.13 4.32
C SER A 20 -1.13 -1.59 3.13
N ALA A 21 -1.08 -0.26 2.99
CA ALA A 21 -0.37 0.43 1.92
C ALA A 21 0.35 1.68 2.44
N PHE A 22 1.58 1.91 1.97
CA PHE A 22 2.49 2.97 2.43
C PHE A 22 3.14 3.69 1.26
N THR A 23 3.59 4.92 1.46
CA THR A 23 4.37 5.66 0.45
C THR A 23 5.87 5.35 0.54
N SER A 24 6.32 4.72 1.64
CA SER A 24 7.70 4.30 1.88
C SER A 24 7.79 2.80 2.20
N GLU A 25 8.79 2.13 1.64
CA GLU A 25 9.10 0.73 1.95
C GLU A 25 9.54 0.57 3.41
N GLU A 26 10.22 1.58 3.96
CA GLU A 26 10.71 1.55 5.34
C GLU A 26 9.56 1.57 6.35
N GLU A 27 8.52 2.36 6.07
CA GLU A 27 7.31 2.39 6.90
C GLU A 27 6.58 1.05 6.85
N ALA A 28 6.47 0.43 5.66
CA ALA A 28 5.90 -0.90 5.52
C ALA A 28 6.68 -1.97 6.30
N LYS A 29 8.02 -1.90 6.31
CA LYS A 29 8.87 -2.81 7.12
C LYS A 29 8.61 -2.63 8.62
N LYS A 30 8.59 -1.38 9.10
CA LYS A 30 8.28 -1.06 10.50
C LYS A 30 6.91 -1.59 10.93
N GLU A 31 5.91 -1.49 10.05
CA GLU A 31 4.58 -2.02 10.34
C GLU A 31 4.57 -3.55 10.47
N ILE A 32 5.33 -4.28 9.62
CA ILE A 32 5.50 -5.74 9.76
C ILE A 32 6.12 -6.07 11.11
N ASP A 33 7.22 -5.40 11.46
CA ASP A 33 7.92 -5.66 12.72
C ASP A 33 7.05 -5.35 13.94
N PHE A 34 6.21 -4.31 13.88
CA PHE A 34 5.41 -3.86 15.01
C PHE A 34 4.07 -4.61 15.16
N LYS A 35 3.35 -4.87 14.07
CA LYS A 35 1.98 -5.43 14.13
C LYS A 35 1.87 -6.86 13.67
N TYR A 36 2.68 -7.28 12.70
CA TYR A 36 2.50 -8.55 12.01
C TYR A 36 3.50 -9.63 12.47
N SER A 37 4.61 -9.24 13.11
CA SER A 37 5.64 -10.16 13.63
C SER A 37 5.13 -11.15 14.69
N ILE A 38 4.03 -10.82 15.36
CA ILE A 38 3.36 -11.71 16.33
C ILE A 38 2.57 -12.85 15.67
N LEU A 39 2.29 -12.74 14.38
CA LEU A 39 1.53 -13.72 13.63
C LEU A 39 2.50 -14.77 13.05
N PRO A 40 2.13 -16.06 13.05
CA PRO A 40 2.97 -17.12 12.47
C PRO A 40 3.01 -17.10 10.93
N GLU A 41 2.32 -16.14 10.32
CA GLU A 41 2.19 -15.98 8.88
C GLU A 41 3.40 -15.27 8.27
N LYS A 42 3.61 -15.47 6.96
CA LYS A 42 4.58 -14.71 6.19
C LYS A 42 3.90 -13.50 5.56
N PHE A 43 4.55 -12.35 5.71
CA PHE A 43 4.14 -11.09 5.11
C PHE A 43 5.14 -10.67 4.04
N TYR A 44 4.62 -10.07 2.98
CA TYR A 44 5.41 -9.64 1.83
C TYR A 44 5.16 -8.17 1.56
N ILE A 45 6.22 -7.44 1.24
CA ILE A 45 6.12 -6.06 0.75
C ILE A 45 6.25 -6.10 -0.77
N GLN A 46 5.32 -5.47 -1.47
CA GLN A 46 5.33 -5.40 -2.93
C GLN A 46 5.17 -3.94 -3.39
N PRO A 47 5.96 -3.46 -4.35
CA PRO A 47 5.72 -2.16 -4.98
C PRO A 47 4.49 -2.25 -5.88
N CYS A 48 3.61 -1.25 -5.78
CA CYS A 48 2.41 -1.12 -6.58
C CYS A 48 2.30 0.30 -7.15
N CYS A 49 1.72 0.42 -8.34
CA CYS A 49 1.49 1.69 -9.00
C CYS A 49 0.11 2.25 -8.62
N LEU A 50 0.08 3.39 -7.95
CA LEU A 50 -1.14 4.15 -7.72
C LEU A 50 -1.38 5.11 -8.89
N ASN A 51 -2.46 4.87 -9.63
CA ASN A 51 -2.95 5.76 -10.66
C ASN A 51 -3.77 6.91 -10.04
N ILE A 52 -3.23 8.12 -10.10
CA ILE A 52 -3.91 9.33 -9.61
C ILE A 52 -4.54 10.04 -10.80
N ASP A 53 -5.65 9.48 -11.27
CA ASP A 53 -6.45 10.08 -12.34
C ASP A 53 -7.53 11.02 -11.80
N LYS A 54 -8.29 11.64 -12.71
CA LYS A 54 -9.37 12.57 -12.36
C LYS A 54 -10.46 11.88 -11.51
N SER A 55 -10.78 10.62 -11.82
CA SER A 55 -11.80 9.85 -11.11
C SER A 55 -11.37 9.57 -9.67
N PHE A 56 -10.10 9.21 -9.45
CA PHE A 56 -9.52 9.06 -8.12
C PHE A 56 -9.66 10.35 -7.29
N VAL A 57 -9.28 11.50 -7.86
CA VAL A 57 -9.36 12.79 -7.16
C VAL A 57 -10.81 13.18 -6.84
N GLU A 58 -11.74 12.96 -7.78
CA GLU A 58 -13.16 13.22 -7.56
C GLU A 58 -13.75 12.32 -6.47
N GLU A 59 -13.33 11.07 -6.38
CA GLU A 59 -13.78 10.15 -5.31
C GLU A 59 -13.25 10.58 -3.93
N ILE A 60 -11.98 10.99 -3.84
CA ILE A 60 -11.40 11.50 -2.59
C ILE A 60 -12.15 12.74 -2.11
N LYS A 61 -12.44 13.70 -2.99
CA LYS A 61 -13.20 14.92 -2.68
C LYS A 61 -14.66 14.70 -2.24
N LYS A 62 -15.21 13.50 -2.44
CA LYS A 62 -16.55 13.15 -1.90
C LYS A 62 -16.47 12.67 -0.46
N LYS A 63 -15.33 12.14 -0.04
CA LYS A 63 -15.11 11.54 1.28
C LYS A 63 -14.54 12.54 2.30
N PHE A 64 -14.00 13.67 1.85
CA PHE A 64 -13.42 14.75 2.66
C PHE A 64 -13.91 16.11 2.14
#